data_AF-A0A3N9Y1F9-F1
#
_entry.id   AF-A0A3N9Y1F9-F1
#
_cell.length_a   1.000
_cell.length_b   1.000
_cell.length_c   1.000
_cell.angle_alpha   90.00
_cell.angle_beta   90.00
_cell.angle_gamma   90.00
#
_symmetry.space_group_name_H-M   'P 1'
#
loop_
_entity.id
_entity.type
_entity.pdbx_description
1 polymer ?
#
loop_
_entity_poly.entity_id
_entity_poly.type
_entity_poly.pdbx_seq_one_letter_code
_entity_poly.pdbx_strand_id
1 'polypeptide(L)'
;MSGDQLSAAAAVATYQTVTLTELQGLFDQVEFDLKDVLERELRVSDSLNSAESEFNAARARLKAMGVLVPAQEVKSNNTVAAVSVETSNYPRYAVPTVPTDGDFDQLVRLAEARLDLLGIDLTRDPLQQVLPSGQIARSLRSYAEEHGDISWDKTDWTVVLVAGALATLLDIILVRIPRDSTFLGNKQAGSPLTKWLQDKDRARDVHARFFKGFEKLAKVPFDAPTTKATEGLVSGMRPATHRLQSLGHDPALGFLAGVADLMQGTGTYIDKAGQLIQVATDYDPVDLITALITQTRHLLSDVYTPAGLQPPLFSLLQLGQIDSPFALGPSGVRVPWTDVARYMYTNGYDLRHFFTAGITPGVVSAVIRGYWLLKSYATCGSAAQRKLEHAKLTSMLLLGHTLATSGTLLKTGLLFGMNPAALNYNQILAMAPATIAWVAEATARDHRITQALDKEWDLLLTESEGRS
;
A
#
# COMPACT_ATOMS: atom_id res chain seq x y z
N MET A 1 46.15 7.52 5.90
CA MET A 1 45.00 6.61 5.82
C MET A 1 43.78 7.46 6.10
N SER A 2 42.88 7.64 5.13
CA SER A 2 41.65 8.41 5.29
C SER A 2 40.73 7.62 6.24
N GLY A 3 40.82 7.94 7.53
CA GLY A 3 39.85 7.48 8.52
C GLY A 3 38.47 7.93 8.07
N ASP A 4 37.50 7.03 8.19
CA ASP A 4 36.14 7.20 7.70
C ASP A 4 35.47 8.38 8.41
N GLN A 5 35.49 9.57 7.80
CA GLN A 5 34.97 10.81 8.39
C GLN A 5 33.49 10.69 8.77
N LEU A 6 32.75 9.81 8.09
CA LEU A 6 31.36 9.48 8.42
C LEU A 6 31.24 8.72 9.74
N SER A 7 32.16 7.79 10.01
CA SER A 7 32.21 7.07 11.29
C SER A 7 32.52 8.02 12.45
N ALA A 8 33.47 8.94 12.24
CA ALA A 8 33.83 9.94 13.24
C ALA A 8 32.66 10.89 13.56
N ALA A 9 31.95 11.37 12.52
CA ALA A 9 30.76 12.20 12.69
C ALA A 9 29.62 11.45 13.39
N ALA A 10 29.39 10.17 13.07
CA ALA A 10 28.36 9.34 13.70
C ALA A 10 28.63 9.12 15.20
N ALA A 11 29.88 8.90 15.59
CA ALA A 11 30.28 8.78 16.99
C ALA A 11 29.97 10.05 17.78
N VAL A 12 30.34 11.23 17.24
CA VAL A 12 30.09 12.53 17.89
C VAL A 12 28.60 12.83 18.01
N ALA A 13 27.81 12.60 16.96
CA ALA A 13 26.36 12.82 16.98
C ALA A 13 25.65 11.91 18.01
N THR A 14 26.09 10.66 18.11
CA THR A 14 25.57 9.71 19.10
C THR A 14 25.90 10.17 20.52
N TYR A 15 27.14 10.58 20.76
CA TYR A 15 27.58 11.10 22.06
C TYR A 15 26.79 12.34 22.49
N GLN A 16 26.54 13.28 21.58
CA GLN A 16 25.70 14.45 21.87
C GLN A 16 24.28 14.05 22.24
N THR A 17 23.70 13.07 21.54
CA THR A 17 22.34 12.60 21.80
C THR A 17 22.21 11.90 23.16
N VAL A 18 23.20 11.06 23.51
CA VAL A 18 23.32 10.47 24.86
C VAL A 18 23.37 11.57 25.91
N THR A 19 24.23 12.56 25.70
CA THR A 19 24.42 13.66 26.65
C THR A 19 23.15 14.48 26.84
N LEU A 20 22.43 14.78 25.75
CA LEU A 20 21.12 15.46 25.80
C LEU A 20 20.07 14.65 26.56
N THR A 21 20.04 13.33 26.37
CA THR A 21 19.10 12.44 27.06
C THR A 21 19.40 12.37 28.56
N GLU A 22 20.67 12.28 28.94
CA GLU A 22 21.12 12.36 30.34
C GLU A 22 20.75 13.71 30.97
N LEU A 23 20.96 14.81 30.24
CA LEU A 23 20.58 16.16 30.69
C LEU A 23 19.08 16.30 30.91
N GLN A 24 18.25 15.80 29.97
CA GLN A 24 16.79 15.78 30.14
C GLN A 24 16.38 14.97 31.37
N GLY A 25 16.97 13.79 31.58
CA GLY A 25 16.72 12.99 32.78
C GLY A 25 17.11 13.71 34.08
N LEU A 26 18.21 14.47 34.06
CA LEU A 26 18.61 15.31 35.19
C LEU A 26 17.62 16.44 35.44
N PHE A 27 17.13 17.12 34.39
CA PHE A 27 16.10 18.15 34.52
C PHE A 27 14.79 17.60 35.08
N ASP A 28 14.32 16.46 34.59
CA ASP A 28 13.12 15.77 35.08
C ASP A 28 13.28 15.40 36.57
N GLN A 29 14.47 14.94 36.98
CA GLN A 29 14.76 14.61 38.37
C GLN A 29 14.78 15.85 39.27
N VAL A 30 15.34 16.97 38.80
CA VAL A 30 15.33 18.26 39.51
C VAL A 30 13.90 18.79 39.65
N GLU A 31 13.06 18.68 38.61
CA GLU A 31 11.65 19.07 38.66
C GLU A 31 10.87 18.23 39.69
N PHE A 32 11.09 16.91 39.70
CA PHE A 32 10.49 16.00 40.67
C PHE A 32 10.91 16.32 42.11
N ASP A 33 12.20 16.54 42.36
CA ASP A 33 12.72 16.90 43.68
C ASP A 33 12.17 18.25 44.16
N LEU A 34 12.03 19.24 43.26
CA LEU A 34 11.42 20.54 43.59
C LEU A 34 9.97 20.38 44.02
N LYS A 35 9.20 19.52 43.33
CA LYS A 35 7.81 19.24 43.67
C LYS A 35 7.68 18.59 45.05
N ASP A 36 8.52 17.61 45.39
CA ASP A 36 8.50 16.99 46.74
C ASP A 36 8.86 18.00 47.84
N VAL A 37 9.81 18.90 47.59
CA VAL A 37 10.18 19.96 48.54
C VAL A 37 9.02 20.93 48.76
N LEU A 38 8.34 21.36 47.69
CA LEU A 38 7.17 22.25 47.79
C LEU A 38 6.00 21.58 48.53
N GLU A 39 5.76 20.28 48.28
CA GLU A 39 4.73 19.51 49.00
C GLU A 39 5.07 19.30 50.49
N ARG A 40 6.36 19.23 50.86
CA ARG A 40 6.78 19.22 52.27
C ARG A 40 6.58 20.57 52.93
N GLU A 41 6.91 21.66 52.24
CA GLU A 41 6.71 23.02 52.77
C GLU A 41 5.23 23.30 53.04
N LEU A 42 4.34 22.92 52.11
CA LEU A 42 2.90 23.05 52.28
C LEU A 42 2.40 22.29 53.53
N ARG A 43 2.85 21.04 53.72
CA ARG A 43 2.51 20.23 54.91
C ARG A 43 3.01 20.85 56.23
N VAL A 44 4.18 21.46 56.22
CA VAL A 44 4.74 22.17 57.40
C VAL A 44 3.91 23.42 57.70
N SER A 45 3.54 24.18 56.67
CA SER A 45 2.67 25.36 56.81
C SER A 45 1.29 24.98 57.38
N ASP A 46 0.68 23.91 56.89
CA ASP A 46 -0.61 23.42 57.40
C ASP A 46 -0.52 22.96 58.87
N SER A 47 0.59 22.29 59.23
CA SER A 47 0.84 21.86 60.61
C SER A 47 1.03 23.06 61.56
N LEU A 48 1.72 24.11 61.10
CA LEU A 48 1.89 25.36 61.86
C LEU A 48 0.56 26.09 62.05
N ASN A 49 -0.27 26.19 61.01
CA ASN A 49 -1.60 26.79 61.09
C ASN A 49 -2.51 26.03 62.08
N SER A 50 -2.43 24.69 62.08
CA SER A 50 -3.16 23.85 63.04
C SER A 50 -2.68 24.09 64.48
N ALA A 51 -1.36 24.15 64.71
CA ALA A 51 -0.79 24.43 66.01
C ALA A 51 -1.18 25.82 66.52
N GLU A 52 -1.14 26.84 65.67
CA GLU A 52 -1.55 28.20 66.00
C GLU A 52 -3.04 28.27 66.38
N SER A 53 -3.90 27.54 65.66
CA SER A 53 -5.32 27.39 65.99
C SER A 53 -5.54 26.76 67.37
N GLU A 54 -4.80 25.68 67.69
CA GLU A 54 -4.86 25.04 69.01
C GLU A 54 -4.36 25.97 70.13
N PHE A 55 -3.27 26.71 69.90
CA PHE A 55 -2.77 27.71 70.83
C PHE A 55 -3.79 28.84 71.06
N ASN A 56 -4.47 29.30 70.00
CA ASN A 56 -5.53 30.30 70.11
C ASN A 56 -6.74 29.79 70.90
N ALA A 57 -7.15 28.53 70.68
CA ALA A 57 -8.21 27.89 71.45
C ALA A 57 -7.83 27.71 72.93
N ALA A 58 -6.59 27.33 73.23
CA ALA A 58 -6.07 27.24 74.58
C ALA A 58 -6.04 28.62 75.27
N ARG A 59 -5.60 29.67 74.57
CA ARG A 59 -5.60 31.06 75.07
C ARG A 59 -7.01 31.56 75.36
N ALA A 60 -7.99 31.23 74.51
CA ALA A 60 -9.40 31.55 74.73
C ALA A 60 -9.97 30.86 75.98
N ARG A 61 -9.64 29.57 76.20
CA ARG A 61 -10.04 28.82 77.40
C ARG A 61 -9.41 29.40 78.67
N LEU A 62 -8.12 29.76 78.64
CA LEU A 62 -7.43 30.39 79.77
C LEU A 62 -8.05 31.75 80.12
N LYS A 63 -8.41 32.54 79.11
CA LYS A 63 -9.12 33.83 79.29
C LYS A 63 -10.50 33.63 79.92
N ALA A 64 -11.25 32.61 79.52
CA ALA A 64 -12.55 32.27 80.09
C ALA A 64 -12.47 31.84 81.57
N MET A 65 -11.31 31.33 82.02
CA MET A 65 -11.04 30.95 83.41
C MET A 65 -10.46 32.10 84.25
N GLY A 66 -10.41 33.33 83.73
CA GLY A 66 -9.90 34.50 84.45
C GLY A 66 -8.38 34.58 84.57
N VAL A 67 -7.64 33.75 83.83
CA VAL A 67 -6.16 33.77 83.81
C VAL A 67 -5.69 34.76 82.74
N LEU A 68 -5.04 35.85 83.17
CA LEU A 68 -4.37 36.80 82.28
C LEU A 68 -3.08 36.18 81.73
N VAL A 69 -3.11 35.74 80.47
CA VAL A 69 -1.90 35.34 79.74
C VAL A 69 -1.27 36.62 79.14
N PRO A 70 -0.03 36.99 79.51
CA PRO A 70 0.64 38.15 78.91
C PRO A 70 0.78 37.95 77.40
N ALA A 71 0.49 39.00 76.62
CA ALA A 71 0.83 39.01 75.20
C ALA A 71 2.35 38.95 75.08
N GLN A 72 2.86 37.99 74.32
CA GLN A 72 4.28 37.84 74.07
C GLN A 72 4.71 39.04 73.20
N GLU A 73 5.51 39.96 73.76
CA GLU A 73 6.24 40.94 72.97
C GLU A 73 7.08 40.19 71.93
N VAL A 74 6.84 40.48 70.66
CA VAL A 74 7.71 40.04 69.56
C VAL A 74 9.02 40.81 69.73
N LYS A 75 9.95 40.22 70.50
CA LYS A 75 11.35 40.65 70.48
C LYS A 75 11.93 40.26 69.13
N SER A 76 12.14 41.25 68.28
CA SER A 76 13.01 41.19 67.11
C SER A 76 14.46 40.98 67.57
N ASN A 77 14.81 39.76 67.98
CA ASN A 77 16.20 39.37 68.17
C ASN A 77 16.70 38.72 66.88
N ASN A 78 17.33 39.55 66.04
CA ASN A 78 18.29 39.13 65.04
C ASN A 78 19.47 38.43 65.73
N THR A 79 19.33 37.13 65.97
CA THR A 79 20.46 36.23 66.17
C THR A 79 20.09 34.90 65.53
N VAL A 80 20.27 34.83 64.22
CA VAL A 80 20.36 33.55 63.50
C VAL A 80 21.63 32.89 64.04
N ALA A 81 21.45 31.87 64.87
CA ALA A 81 22.55 30.97 65.22
C ALA A 81 23.03 30.35 63.91
N ALA A 82 24.24 30.72 63.49
CA ALA A 82 24.93 30.08 62.38
C ALA A 82 25.20 28.62 62.77
N VAL A 83 24.28 27.74 62.39
CA VAL A 83 24.57 26.31 62.32
C VAL A 83 25.49 26.17 61.12
N SER A 84 26.78 25.98 61.40
CA SER A 84 27.77 25.57 60.40
C SER A 84 27.37 24.20 59.88
N VAL A 85 26.57 24.19 58.80
CA VAL A 85 26.39 22.99 57.98
C VAL A 85 27.69 22.82 57.20
N GLU A 86 28.49 21.83 57.59
CA GLU A 86 29.53 21.28 56.72
C GLU A 86 28.86 20.87 55.41
N THR A 87 28.99 21.72 54.40
CA THR A 87 28.61 21.40 53.04
C THR A 87 29.69 20.49 52.50
N SER A 88 29.47 19.18 52.55
CA SER A 88 30.24 18.28 51.69
C SER A 88 29.92 18.69 50.26
N ASN A 89 30.88 19.33 49.60
CA ASN A 89 30.83 19.72 48.21
C ASN A 89 30.93 18.47 47.32
N TYR A 90 29.88 17.65 47.30
CA TYR A 90 29.65 16.71 46.23
C TYR A 90 28.58 17.31 45.32
N PRO A 91 28.87 17.58 44.03
CA PRO A 91 27.83 18.03 43.12
C PRO A 91 26.74 16.96 43.09
N ARG A 92 25.54 17.33 43.58
CA ARG A 92 24.39 16.42 43.67
C ARG A 92 23.91 15.96 42.28
N TYR A 93 24.27 16.72 41.25
CA TYR A 93 24.06 16.41 39.84
C TYR A 93 25.38 16.66 39.08
N ALA A 94 25.92 15.62 38.45
CA ALA A 94 27.10 15.75 37.60
C ALA A 94 26.63 16.09 36.17
N VAL A 95 26.73 17.36 35.79
CA VAL A 95 26.42 17.81 34.43
C VAL A 95 27.59 17.43 33.52
N PRO A 96 27.38 16.65 32.44
CA PRO A 96 28.44 16.37 31.49
C PRO A 96 28.85 17.67 30.78
N THR A 97 30.03 18.19 31.08
CA THR A 97 30.57 19.38 30.42
C THR A 97 31.26 18.97 29.12
N VAL A 98 30.72 19.37 27.98
CA VAL A 98 31.37 19.19 26.68
C VAL A 98 32.39 20.34 26.48
N PRO A 99 33.68 20.06 26.23
CA PRO A 99 34.67 21.10 25.96
C PRO A 99 34.32 21.82 24.64
N THR A 100 34.17 23.14 24.67
CA THR A 100 33.88 23.97 23.49
C THR A 100 35.11 24.22 22.60
N ASP A 101 36.31 23.93 23.10
CA ASP A 101 37.57 24.45 22.55
C ASP A 101 38.47 23.33 21.95
N GLY A 102 37.91 22.18 21.59
CA GLY A 102 38.66 21.00 21.15
C GLY A 102 38.69 20.76 19.63
N ASP A 103 39.83 20.24 19.14
CA ASP A 103 39.98 19.65 17.80
C ASP A 103 38.95 18.52 17.59
N PHE A 104 38.38 18.38 16.39
CA PHE A 104 37.31 17.42 16.09
C PHE A 104 37.72 15.98 16.46
N ASP A 105 39.00 15.64 16.25
CA ASP A 105 39.56 14.34 16.64
C ASP A 105 39.54 14.10 18.16
N GLN A 106 39.62 15.15 18.97
CA GLN A 106 39.49 15.04 20.43
C GLN A 106 38.04 14.79 20.85
N LEU A 107 37.07 15.45 20.19
CA LEU A 107 35.64 15.20 20.38
C LEU A 107 35.27 13.76 20.00
N VAL A 108 35.81 13.26 18.88
CA VAL A 108 35.61 11.87 18.44
C VAL A 108 36.12 10.89 19.48
N ARG A 109 37.36 11.07 20.00
CA ARG A 109 37.91 10.20 21.04
C ARG A 109 37.11 10.22 22.34
N LEU A 110 36.63 11.40 22.75
CA LEU A 110 35.78 11.53 23.95
C LEU A 110 34.42 10.86 23.75
N ALA A 111 33.85 11.01 22.56
CA ALA A 111 32.61 10.36 22.16
C ALA A 111 32.77 8.83 22.18
N GLU A 112 33.75 8.29 21.48
CA GLU A 112 34.04 6.84 21.44
C GLU A 112 34.25 6.26 22.84
N ALA A 113 35.11 6.89 23.66
CA ALA A 113 35.38 6.43 25.02
C ALA A 113 34.13 6.43 25.92
N ARG A 114 33.21 7.38 25.71
CA ARG A 114 31.95 7.45 26.45
C ARG A 114 30.94 6.41 25.96
N LEU A 115 30.84 6.21 24.65
CA LEU A 115 29.95 5.20 24.04
C LEU A 115 30.37 3.79 24.44
N ASP A 116 31.67 3.52 24.49
CA ASP A 116 32.24 2.27 25.00
C ASP A 116 31.90 2.06 26.49
N LEU A 117 31.99 3.11 27.31
CA LEU A 117 31.61 3.08 28.73
C LEU A 117 30.14 2.73 28.94
N LEU A 118 29.27 3.20 28.05
CA LEU A 118 27.83 2.93 28.07
C LEU A 118 27.45 1.61 27.36
N GLY A 119 28.42 0.95 26.73
CA GLY A 119 28.21 -0.28 25.97
C GLY A 119 27.32 -0.08 24.74
N ILE A 120 27.32 1.12 24.15
CA ILE A 120 26.50 1.45 22.97
C ILE A 120 27.18 0.88 21.72
N ASP A 121 26.49 -0.02 21.05
CA ASP A 121 26.95 -0.67 19.83
C ASP A 121 26.59 0.19 18.61
N LEU A 122 27.60 0.83 18.00
CA LEU A 122 27.44 1.66 16.80
C LEU A 122 27.11 0.86 15.53
N THR A 123 27.18 -0.48 15.56
CA THR A 123 26.69 -1.33 14.46
C THR A 123 25.18 -1.50 14.46
N ARG A 124 24.52 -1.05 15.54
CA ARG A 124 23.06 -0.98 15.68
C ARG A 124 22.65 0.47 15.82
N ASP A 125 21.35 0.73 15.62
CA ASP A 125 20.79 2.08 15.78
C ASP A 125 21.10 2.60 17.21
N PRO A 126 21.92 3.66 17.34
CA PRO A 126 22.29 4.19 18.64
C PRO A 126 21.10 4.83 19.37
N LEU A 127 20.14 5.39 18.63
CA LEU A 127 18.97 6.06 19.21
C LEU A 127 18.07 5.07 19.94
N GLN A 128 17.93 3.85 19.42
CA GLN A 128 17.14 2.79 20.06
C GLN A 128 17.78 2.25 21.34
N GLN A 129 19.09 2.43 21.51
CA GLN A 129 19.83 1.97 22.70
C GLN A 129 19.80 3.03 23.82
N VAL A 130 19.64 4.29 23.45
CA VAL A 130 19.76 5.44 24.36
C VAL A 130 18.39 5.95 24.81
N LEU A 131 17.40 5.97 23.91
CA LEU A 131 16.09 6.51 24.23
C LEU A 131 15.28 5.56 25.10
N PRO A 132 14.66 6.04 26.20
CA PRO A 132 13.72 5.26 27.00
C PRO A 132 12.60 4.70 26.12
N SER A 133 12.19 3.45 26.36
CA SER A 133 11.17 2.78 25.54
C SER A 133 9.83 3.56 25.49
N GLY A 134 9.49 4.28 26.56
CA GLY A 134 8.31 5.15 26.60
C GLY A 134 8.43 6.42 25.74
N GLN A 135 9.64 6.93 25.49
CA GLN A 135 9.87 8.04 24.57
C GLN A 135 9.80 7.55 23.12
N ILE A 136 10.41 6.41 22.81
CA ILE A 136 10.29 5.76 21.50
C ILE A 136 8.83 5.49 21.14
N ALA A 137 8.05 4.92 22.07
CA ALA A 137 6.63 4.63 21.84
C ALA A 137 5.79 5.90 21.62
N ARG A 138 6.11 7.01 22.30
CA ARG A 138 5.45 8.31 22.08
C ARG A 138 5.82 8.89 20.72
N SER A 139 7.09 8.90 20.35
CA SER A 139 7.55 9.42 19.05
C SER A 139 6.94 8.63 17.89
N LEU A 140 6.91 7.30 17.99
CA LEU A 140 6.26 6.44 16.99
C LEU A 140 4.76 6.69 16.88
N ARG A 141 4.06 6.95 18.00
CA ARG A 141 2.64 7.29 17.99
C ARG A 141 2.40 8.64 17.31
N SER A 142 3.18 9.66 17.67
CA SER A 142 3.10 10.99 17.04
C SER A 142 3.34 10.89 15.54
N TYR A 143 4.37 10.15 15.14
CA TYR A 143 4.68 9.88 13.73
C TYR A 143 3.54 9.17 13.00
N ALA A 144 2.90 8.19 13.63
CA ALA A 144 1.75 7.48 13.06
C ALA A 144 0.49 8.36 12.95
N GLU A 145 0.25 9.24 13.93
CA GLU A 145 -0.85 10.22 13.89
C GLU A 145 -0.64 11.24 12.77
N GLU A 146 0.60 11.67 12.54
CA GLU A 146 0.92 12.69 11.53
C GLU A 146 1.02 12.13 10.10
N HIS A 147 1.63 10.95 9.94
CA HIS A 147 1.97 10.39 8.62
C HIS A 147 1.23 9.09 8.28
N GLY A 148 0.34 8.64 9.16
CA GLY A 148 -0.44 7.41 9.00
C GLY A 148 0.33 6.16 9.42
N ASP A 149 -0.38 5.26 10.11
CA ASP A 149 0.11 3.95 10.46
C ASP A 149 0.01 2.98 9.27
N ILE A 150 1.17 2.49 8.82
CA ILE A 150 1.28 1.48 7.76
C ILE A 150 1.56 0.08 8.30
N SER A 151 1.69 -0.08 9.62
CA SER A 151 1.94 -1.37 10.25
C SER A 151 0.73 -2.28 10.09
N TRP A 152 0.99 -3.59 10.02
CA TRP A 152 -0.07 -4.59 9.91
C TRP A 152 -0.24 -5.29 11.24
N ASP A 153 -1.46 -5.26 11.76
CA ASP A 153 -1.84 -6.06 12.91
C ASP A 153 -2.20 -7.50 12.50
N LYS A 154 -2.46 -8.35 13.50
CA LYS A 154 -2.82 -9.76 13.27
C LYS A 154 -4.10 -9.91 12.43
N THR A 155 -5.04 -8.98 12.55
CA THR A 155 -6.29 -8.99 11.79
C THR A 155 -6.04 -8.59 10.35
N ASP A 156 -5.21 -7.58 10.09
CA ASP A 156 -4.81 -7.16 8.74
C ASP A 156 -4.20 -8.36 7.98
N TRP A 157 -3.24 -9.05 8.59
CA TRP A 157 -2.64 -10.27 8.04
C TRP A 157 -3.67 -11.36 7.77
N THR A 158 -4.55 -11.63 8.74
CA THR A 158 -5.59 -12.67 8.61
C THR A 158 -6.52 -12.36 7.44
N VAL A 159 -6.97 -11.12 7.29
CA VAL A 159 -7.87 -10.69 6.21
C VAL A 159 -7.20 -10.87 4.85
N VAL A 160 -5.94 -10.46 4.69
CA VAL A 160 -5.21 -10.59 3.43
C VAL A 160 -5.04 -12.07 3.04
N LEU A 161 -4.65 -12.92 4.00
CA LEU A 161 -4.49 -14.36 3.78
C LEU A 161 -5.82 -15.02 3.41
N VAL A 162 -6.91 -14.71 4.14
CA VAL A 162 -8.25 -15.23 3.85
C VAL A 162 -8.75 -14.76 2.49
N ALA A 163 -8.53 -13.49 2.12
CA ALA A 163 -8.93 -12.95 0.83
C ALA A 163 -8.24 -13.68 -0.33
N GLY A 164 -6.91 -13.86 -0.25
CA GLY A 164 -6.14 -14.60 -1.26
C GLY A 164 -6.52 -16.07 -1.36
N ALA A 165 -6.71 -16.74 -0.22
CA ALA A 165 -7.13 -18.14 -0.16
C ALA A 165 -8.55 -18.35 -0.72
N LEU A 166 -9.51 -17.50 -0.34
CA LEU A 166 -10.88 -17.54 -0.84
C LEU A 166 -10.94 -17.29 -2.35
N ALA A 167 -10.20 -16.29 -2.84
CA ALA A 167 -10.12 -15.99 -4.26
C ALA A 167 -9.53 -17.18 -5.06
N THR A 168 -8.49 -17.83 -4.52
CA THR A 168 -7.89 -19.04 -5.12
C THR A 168 -8.87 -20.20 -5.14
N LEU A 169 -9.59 -20.43 -4.04
CA LEU A 169 -10.61 -21.47 -3.96
C LEU A 169 -11.70 -21.26 -5.03
N LEU A 170 -12.22 -20.04 -5.17
CA LEU A 170 -13.20 -19.70 -6.20
C LEU A 170 -12.63 -19.84 -7.61
N ASP A 171 -11.36 -19.49 -7.82
CA ASP A 171 -10.68 -19.68 -9.10
C ASP A 171 -10.63 -21.17 -9.51
N ILE A 172 -10.43 -22.06 -8.52
CA ILE A 172 -10.38 -23.52 -8.71
C ILE A 172 -11.78 -24.11 -8.90
N ILE A 173 -12.77 -23.75 -8.06
CA ILE A 173 -14.06 -24.45 -8.05
C ILE A 173 -15.07 -23.83 -9.02
N LEU A 174 -15.03 -22.52 -9.25
CA LEU A 174 -16.03 -21.77 -10.01
C LEU A 174 -15.47 -21.29 -11.35
N VAL A 175 -14.28 -20.67 -11.38
CA VAL A 175 -13.73 -20.08 -12.60
C VAL A 175 -13.18 -21.13 -13.56
N ARG A 176 -12.34 -22.08 -13.09
CA ARG A 176 -11.84 -23.23 -13.89
C ARG A 176 -11.31 -22.81 -15.28
N ILE A 177 -11.50 -23.68 -16.27
CA ILE A 177 -11.37 -23.39 -17.71
C ILE A 177 -12.74 -22.99 -18.30
N PRO A 178 -12.81 -22.37 -19.48
CA PRO A 178 -14.08 -21.85 -20.01
C PRO A 178 -15.16 -22.91 -20.26
N ARG A 179 -14.77 -24.06 -20.83
CA ARG A 179 -15.67 -25.14 -21.22
C ARG A 179 -15.03 -26.51 -20.98
N ASP A 180 -15.84 -27.55 -20.96
CA ASP A 180 -15.33 -28.93 -20.88
C ASP A 180 -14.44 -29.21 -22.09
N SER A 181 -13.24 -29.70 -21.83
CA SER A 181 -12.28 -30.01 -22.90
C SER A 181 -11.34 -31.13 -22.46
N THR A 182 -10.66 -31.72 -23.45
CA THR A 182 -9.57 -32.66 -23.21
C THR A 182 -8.27 -31.93 -23.54
N PHE A 183 -7.39 -31.80 -22.56
CA PHE A 183 -6.06 -31.21 -22.74
C PHE A 183 -4.99 -32.25 -22.43
N LEU A 184 -4.12 -32.53 -23.41
CA LEU A 184 -3.04 -33.54 -23.30
C LEU A 184 -3.53 -34.90 -22.76
N GLY A 185 -4.70 -35.34 -23.21
CA GLY A 185 -5.32 -36.63 -22.82
C GLY A 185 -6.16 -36.57 -21.54
N ASN A 186 -6.09 -35.49 -20.76
CA ASN A 186 -6.85 -35.34 -19.52
C ASN A 186 -8.16 -34.58 -19.77
N LYS A 187 -9.28 -35.16 -19.37
CA LYS A 187 -10.59 -34.48 -19.38
C LYS A 187 -10.64 -33.47 -18.25
N GLN A 188 -10.98 -32.23 -18.57
CA GLN A 188 -11.06 -31.12 -17.63
C GLN A 188 -12.45 -30.50 -17.68
N ALA A 189 -13.02 -30.25 -16.50
CA ALA A 189 -14.34 -29.64 -16.38
C ALA A 189 -14.24 -28.12 -16.50
N GLY A 190 -15.09 -27.53 -17.34
CA GLY A 190 -15.25 -26.10 -17.46
C GLY A 190 -16.06 -25.46 -16.34
N SER A 191 -16.01 -24.14 -16.29
CA SER A 191 -16.78 -23.32 -15.37
C SER A 191 -18.29 -23.51 -15.57
N PRO A 192 -19.06 -23.78 -14.51
CA PRO A 192 -20.51 -23.77 -14.63
C PRO A 192 -21.04 -22.37 -14.99
N LEU A 193 -20.42 -21.30 -14.48
CA LEU A 193 -20.85 -19.93 -14.75
C LEU A 193 -20.50 -19.49 -16.17
N THR A 194 -19.29 -19.78 -16.66
CA THR A 194 -18.93 -19.47 -18.05
C THR A 194 -19.81 -20.26 -19.02
N LYS A 195 -20.10 -21.55 -18.75
CA LYS A 195 -21.05 -22.32 -19.56
C LYS A 195 -22.42 -21.67 -19.61
N TRP A 196 -22.92 -21.19 -18.47
CA TRP A 196 -24.21 -20.50 -18.40
C TRP A 196 -24.22 -19.20 -19.22
N LEU A 197 -23.12 -18.43 -19.19
CA LEU A 197 -22.96 -17.20 -19.97
C LEU A 197 -22.77 -17.47 -21.47
N GLN A 198 -22.08 -18.55 -21.83
CA GLN A 198 -21.78 -18.98 -23.21
C GLN A 198 -22.87 -19.86 -23.82
N ASP A 199 -23.98 -20.09 -23.11
CA ASP A 199 -25.07 -20.90 -23.59
C ASP A 199 -25.58 -20.36 -24.95
N LYS A 200 -25.57 -21.23 -25.96
CA LYS A 200 -25.84 -20.81 -27.35
C LYS A 200 -27.27 -20.35 -27.55
N ASP A 201 -28.23 -20.90 -26.82
CA ASP A 201 -29.64 -20.56 -26.96
C ASP A 201 -29.91 -19.21 -26.31
N ARG A 202 -29.37 -18.99 -25.11
CA ARG A 202 -29.39 -17.70 -24.42
C ARG A 202 -28.68 -16.61 -25.22
N ALA A 203 -27.48 -16.88 -25.72
CA ALA A 203 -26.73 -15.93 -26.53
C ALA A 203 -27.53 -15.52 -27.77
N ARG A 204 -28.11 -16.50 -28.49
CA ARG A 204 -28.98 -16.24 -29.65
C ARG A 204 -30.24 -15.45 -29.29
N ASP A 205 -30.89 -15.75 -28.18
CA ASP A 205 -32.10 -15.07 -27.72
C ASP A 205 -31.82 -13.60 -27.35
N VAL A 206 -30.76 -13.34 -26.58
CA VAL A 206 -30.32 -11.98 -26.22
C VAL A 206 -29.94 -11.20 -27.47
N HIS A 207 -29.17 -11.81 -28.37
CA HIS A 207 -28.79 -11.19 -29.64
C HIS A 207 -30.00 -10.83 -30.50
N ALA A 208 -30.95 -11.75 -30.65
CA ALA A 208 -32.16 -11.53 -31.43
C ALA A 208 -33.04 -10.40 -30.85
N ARG A 209 -33.17 -10.31 -29.53
CA ARG A 209 -34.01 -9.33 -28.84
C ARG A 209 -33.41 -7.92 -28.83
N PHE A 210 -32.11 -7.80 -28.58
CA PHE A 210 -31.49 -6.50 -28.30
C PHE A 210 -30.53 -6.02 -29.38
N PHE A 211 -29.87 -6.92 -30.12
CA PHE A 211 -28.71 -6.57 -30.94
C PHE A 211 -28.90 -6.78 -32.46
N LYS A 212 -29.90 -7.56 -32.89
CA LYS A 212 -30.21 -7.78 -34.31
C LYS A 212 -30.44 -6.49 -35.11
N GLY A 213 -31.03 -5.47 -34.48
CA GLY A 213 -31.22 -4.16 -35.12
C GLY A 213 -29.92 -3.39 -35.33
N PHE A 214 -28.91 -3.61 -34.48
CA PHE A 214 -27.62 -2.93 -34.57
C PHE A 214 -26.72 -3.50 -35.67
N GLU A 215 -26.85 -4.78 -36.05
CA GLU A 215 -26.00 -5.39 -37.09
C GLU A 215 -26.00 -4.60 -38.41
N LYS A 216 -27.16 -4.05 -38.81
CA LYS A 216 -27.26 -3.24 -40.03
C LYS A 216 -26.56 -1.89 -39.91
N LEU A 217 -26.49 -1.34 -38.71
CA LEU A 217 -25.98 0.00 -38.40
C LEU A 217 -24.54 -0.03 -37.84
N ALA A 218 -23.98 -1.21 -37.63
CA ALA A 218 -22.69 -1.43 -37.00
C ALA A 218 -21.72 -2.20 -37.92
N LYS A 219 -21.81 -1.95 -39.22
CA LYS A 219 -20.84 -2.47 -40.19
C LYS A 219 -19.52 -1.73 -40.04
N VAL A 220 -18.44 -2.48 -40.07
CA VAL A 220 -17.07 -1.97 -39.87
C VAL A 220 -16.13 -2.55 -40.93
N PRO A 221 -15.05 -1.84 -41.30
CA PRO A 221 -14.11 -2.28 -42.33
C PRO A 221 -13.23 -3.47 -41.89
N PHE A 222 -13.05 -3.66 -40.59
CA PHE A 222 -12.13 -4.66 -40.03
C PHE A 222 -12.79 -6.03 -39.74
N ASP A 223 -14.02 -6.31 -40.22
CA ASP A 223 -14.77 -7.54 -39.91
C ASP A 223 -14.68 -8.64 -41.00
N ALA A 224 -13.59 -8.66 -41.75
CA ALA A 224 -13.33 -9.70 -42.75
C ALA A 224 -13.31 -11.10 -42.11
N PRO A 225 -14.12 -12.08 -42.59
CA PRO A 225 -14.29 -13.36 -41.88
C PRO A 225 -13.19 -14.39 -42.18
N THR A 226 -12.39 -14.18 -43.24
CA THR A 226 -11.42 -15.16 -43.74
C THR A 226 -10.21 -14.49 -44.38
N THR A 227 -9.10 -15.21 -44.51
CA THR A 227 -7.91 -14.74 -45.23
C THR A 227 -8.21 -14.37 -46.69
N LYS A 228 -9.17 -15.03 -47.35
CA LYS A 228 -9.57 -14.66 -48.71
C LYS A 228 -10.26 -13.29 -48.77
N ALA A 229 -10.99 -12.92 -47.71
CA ALA A 229 -11.67 -11.64 -47.62
C ALA A 229 -10.72 -10.45 -47.41
N THR A 230 -9.45 -10.72 -47.06
CA THR A 230 -8.36 -9.74 -47.00
C THR A 230 -7.39 -9.90 -48.18
N GLU A 231 -7.87 -10.44 -49.31
CA GLU A 231 -7.08 -10.71 -50.53
C GLU A 231 -5.84 -11.61 -50.31
N GLY A 232 -5.83 -12.39 -49.23
CA GLY A 232 -4.69 -13.22 -48.85
C GLY A 232 -3.62 -12.51 -48.03
N LEU A 233 -3.77 -11.21 -47.75
CA LEU A 233 -2.79 -10.41 -47.01
C LEU A 233 -2.67 -10.84 -45.55
N VAL A 234 -3.78 -11.29 -44.93
CA VAL A 234 -3.79 -11.66 -43.50
C VAL A 234 -3.96 -13.16 -43.33
N SER A 235 -2.87 -13.82 -42.93
CA SER A 235 -2.81 -15.27 -42.81
C SER A 235 -3.54 -15.80 -41.55
N GLY A 236 -4.08 -17.03 -41.66
CA GLY A 236 -4.67 -17.77 -40.52
C GLY A 236 -6.05 -17.32 -40.05
N MET A 237 -6.69 -16.39 -40.76
CA MET A 237 -8.05 -15.94 -40.48
C MET A 237 -9.08 -16.98 -40.93
N ARG A 238 -10.01 -17.28 -40.02
CA ARG A 238 -11.20 -18.10 -40.24
C ARG A 238 -12.36 -17.55 -39.40
N PRO A 239 -13.62 -17.98 -39.61
CA PRO A 239 -14.75 -17.48 -38.83
C PRO A 239 -14.57 -17.61 -37.31
N ALA A 240 -13.84 -18.62 -36.85
CA ALA A 240 -13.54 -18.84 -35.44
C ALA A 240 -12.39 -17.97 -34.86
N THR A 241 -11.60 -17.27 -35.68
CA THR A 241 -10.43 -16.49 -35.22
C THR A 241 -10.39 -15.06 -35.73
N HIS A 242 -11.24 -14.67 -36.69
CA HIS A 242 -11.19 -13.32 -37.27
C HIS A 242 -11.33 -12.21 -36.22
N ARG A 243 -12.20 -12.36 -35.22
CA ARG A 243 -12.36 -11.39 -34.12
C ARG A 243 -11.20 -11.33 -33.15
N LEU A 244 -10.48 -12.44 -33.00
CA LEU A 244 -9.24 -12.40 -32.25
C LEU A 244 -8.20 -11.62 -33.08
N GLN A 245 -8.08 -11.94 -34.36
CA GLN A 245 -7.06 -11.38 -35.24
C GLN A 245 -7.33 -9.96 -35.70
N SER A 246 -8.55 -9.47 -35.64
CA SER A 246 -8.86 -8.10 -36.02
C SER A 246 -8.78 -7.22 -34.79
N LEU A 247 -7.92 -6.20 -34.85
CA LEU A 247 -7.58 -5.39 -33.68
C LEU A 247 -8.80 -4.61 -33.19
N GLY A 248 -9.68 -4.19 -34.10
CA GLY A 248 -10.93 -3.50 -33.79
C GLY A 248 -11.91 -4.29 -32.91
N HIS A 249 -11.67 -5.58 -32.68
CA HIS A 249 -12.48 -6.43 -31.78
C HIS A 249 -11.94 -6.50 -30.34
N ASP A 250 -10.80 -5.86 -30.01
CA ASP A 250 -10.34 -5.74 -28.62
C ASP A 250 -11.10 -4.60 -27.92
N PRO A 251 -11.82 -4.85 -26.81
CA PRO A 251 -12.63 -3.81 -26.16
C PRO A 251 -11.82 -2.74 -25.42
N ALA A 252 -10.49 -2.87 -25.32
CA ALA A 252 -9.63 -1.86 -24.70
C ALA A 252 -8.73 -1.16 -25.73
N LEU A 253 -7.48 -1.57 -25.90
CA LEU A 253 -6.55 -0.86 -26.79
C LEU A 253 -7.00 -0.88 -28.25
N GLY A 254 -7.55 -2.00 -28.71
CA GLY A 254 -8.03 -2.11 -30.07
C GLY A 254 -9.35 -1.39 -30.34
N PHE A 255 -10.06 -0.91 -29.32
CA PHE A 255 -11.20 -0.01 -29.50
C PHE A 255 -10.75 1.26 -30.24
N LEU A 256 -9.61 1.83 -29.84
CA LEU A 256 -9.04 3.01 -30.48
C LEU A 256 -8.58 2.71 -31.91
N ALA A 257 -8.03 1.51 -32.14
CA ALA A 257 -7.67 1.07 -33.48
C ALA A 257 -8.89 0.89 -34.39
N GLY A 258 -9.98 0.31 -33.88
CA GLY A 258 -11.24 0.17 -34.62
C GLY A 258 -11.88 1.52 -34.97
N VAL A 259 -11.81 2.51 -34.07
CA VAL A 259 -12.21 3.89 -34.36
C VAL A 259 -11.34 4.49 -35.47
N ALA A 260 -10.02 4.32 -35.39
CA ALA A 260 -9.10 4.81 -36.42
C ALA A 260 -9.35 4.16 -37.78
N ASP A 261 -9.60 2.85 -37.80
CA ASP A 261 -9.95 2.07 -38.99
C ASP A 261 -11.25 2.56 -39.64
N LEU A 262 -12.28 2.85 -38.85
CA LEU A 262 -13.54 3.46 -39.31
C LEU A 262 -13.31 4.85 -39.93
N MET A 263 -12.42 5.65 -39.35
CA MET A 263 -12.09 6.98 -39.85
C MET A 263 -11.17 6.97 -41.08
N GLN A 264 -10.57 5.83 -41.42
CA GLN A 264 -9.63 5.68 -42.54
C GLN A 264 -10.17 4.75 -43.64
N GLY A 265 -11.24 4.00 -43.39
CA GLY A 265 -11.72 2.97 -44.32
C GLY A 265 -10.77 1.78 -44.40
N THR A 266 -10.01 1.50 -43.35
CA THR A 266 -9.01 0.41 -43.30
C THR A 266 -9.42 -0.68 -42.33
N GLY A 267 -8.81 -1.85 -42.43
CA GLY A 267 -8.87 -2.88 -41.40
C GLY A 267 -7.50 -3.25 -40.88
N THR A 268 -7.30 -3.15 -39.57
CA THR A 268 -6.05 -3.49 -38.89
C THR A 268 -6.13 -4.87 -38.25
N TYR A 269 -5.21 -5.76 -38.62
CA TYR A 269 -5.21 -7.18 -38.25
C TYR A 269 -3.87 -7.64 -37.69
N ILE A 270 -3.88 -8.74 -36.93
CA ILE A 270 -2.75 -9.51 -36.46
C ILE A 270 -2.81 -10.89 -37.12
N ASP A 271 -1.82 -11.21 -37.93
CA ASP A 271 -1.77 -12.46 -38.66
C ASP A 271 -1.38 -13.66 -37.77
N LYS A 272 -1.30 -14.88 -38.32
CA LYS A 272 -0.95 -16.06 -37.52
C LYS A 272 0.48 -16.04 -36.96
N ALA A 273 1.37 -15.26 -37.57
CA ALA A 273 2.74 -15.07 -37.11
C ALA A 273 2.87 -13.91 -36.10
N GLY A 274 1.76 -13.27 -35.72
CA GLY A 274 1.77 -12.14 -34.79
C GLY A 274 2.16 -10.82 -35.44
N GLN A 275 2.14 -10.72 -36.77
CA GLN A 275 2.48 -9.50 -37.50
C GLN A 275 1.25 -8.60 -37.63
N LEU A 276 1.43 -7.30 -37.38
CA LEU A 276 0.41 -6.29 -37.59
C LEU A 276 0.33 -5.93 -39.08
N ILE A 277 -0.85 -6.06 -39.67
CA ILE A 277 -1.12 -5.82 -41.09
C ILE A 277 -2.35 -4.93 -41.21
N GLN A 278 -2.19 -3.79 -41.88
CA GLN A 278 -3.32 -2.92 -42.24
C GLN A 278 -3.72 -3.20 -43.69
N VAL A 279 -5.02 -3.33 -43.93
CA VAL A 279 -5.61 -3.66 -45.24
C VAL A 279 -6.54 -2.51 -45.64
N ALA A 280 -6.38 -1.99 -46.85
CA ALA A 280 -7.32 -1.03 -47.42
C ALA A 280 -8.64 -1.73 -47.75
N THR A 281 -9.77 -1.07 -47.54
CA THR A 281 -11.09 -1.64 -47.80
C THR A 281 -11.93 -0.68 -48.65
N ASP A 282 -13.05 -1.17 -49.19
CA ASP A 282 -14.03 -0.35 -49.91
C ASP A 282 -14.98 0.41 -48.96
N TYR A 283 -14.64 0.51 -47.67
CA TYR A 283 -15.47 1.18 -46.67
C TYR A 283 -15.27 2.69 -46.71
N ASP A 284 -16.35 3.45 -46.87
CA ASP A 284 -16.31 4.91 -46.84
C ASP A 284 -15.90 5.43 -45.44
N PRO A 285 -14.81 6.19 -45.32
CA PRO A 285 -14.38 6.76 -44.04
C PRO A 285 -15.46 7.62 -43.37
N VAL A 286 -15.59 7.53 -42.05
CA VAL A 286 -16.57 8.28 -41.26
C VAL A 286 -15.94 9.26 -40.26
N ASP A 287 -16.70 10.22 -39.77
CA ASP A 287 -16.23 11.15 -38.74
C ASP A 287 -16.05 10.47 -37.37
N LEU A 288 -15.33 11.11 -36.45
CA LEU A 288 -14.99 10.57 -35.13
C LEU A 288 -16.22 10.18 -34.29
N ILE A 289 -17.27 11.00 -34.28
CA ILE A 289 -18.46 10.72 -33.45
C ILE A 289 -19.20 9.50 -34.01
N THR A 290 -19.35 9.45 -35.33
CA THR A 290 -19.92 8.28 -36.01
C THR A 290 -19.07 7.02 -35.79
N ALA A 291 -17.75 7.13 -35.85
CA ALA A 291 -16.82 6.03 -35.59
C ALA A 291 -16.97 5.49 -34.16
N LEU A 292 -16.98 6.36 -33.14
CA LEU A 292 -17.15 5.97 -31.73
C LEU A 292 -18.48 5.23 -31.49
N ILE A 293 -19.58 5.75 -32.05
CA ILE A 293 -20.91 5.14 -31.92
C ILE A 293 -20.96 3.79 -32.63
N THR A 294 -20.44 3.72 -33.86
CA THR A 294 -20.41 2.50 -34.68
C THR A 294 -19.56 1.42 -34.01
N GLN A 295 -18.36 1.77 -33.54
CA GLN A 295 -17.47 0.88 -32.81
C GLN A 295 -18.14 0.28 -31.57
N THR A 296 -18.78 1.14 -30.76
CA THR A 296 -19.47 0.70 -29.53
C THR A 296 -20.61 -0.28 -29.85
N ARG A 297 -21.43 0.03 -30.86
CA ARG A 297 -22.53 -0.85 -31.30
C ARG A 297 -22.01 -2.18 -31.83
N HIS A 298 -20.95 -2.15 -32.61
CA HIS A 298 -20.34 -3.33 -33.20
C HIS A 298 -19.85 -4.30 -32.12
N LEU A 299 -19.01 -3.82 -31.21
CA LEU A 299 -18.49 -4.62 -30.10
C LEU A 299 -19.61 -5.18 -29.21
N LEU A 300 -20.60 -4.35 -28.87
CA LEU A 300 -21.71 -4.77 -28.01
C LEU A 300 -22.55 -5.88 -28.65
N SER A 301 -22.76 -5.80 -29.98
CA SER A 301 -23.45 -6.86 -30.72
C SER A 301 -22.66 -8.18 -30.74
N ASP A 302 -21.33 -8.10 -30.71
CA ASP A 302 -20.46 -9.27 -30.79
C ASP A 302 -20.29 -10.01 -29.46
N VAL A 303 -20.53 -9.36 -28.30
CA VAL A 303 -20.48 -9.99 -26.97
C VAL A 303 -21.39 -11.22 -26.87
N TYR A 304 -22.62 -11.14 -27.40
CA TYR A 304 -23.65 -12.18 -27.26
C TYR A 304 -23.80 -13.08 -28.49
N THR A 305 -22.77 -13.14 -29.32
CA THR A 305 -22.69 -14.14 -30.39
C THR A 305 -22.09 -15.46 -29.86
N PRO A 306 -22.28 -16.60 -30.56
CA PRO A 306 -21.71 -17.87 -30.10
C PRO A 306 -20.19 -17.86 -29.90
N ALA A 307 -19.43 -17.16 -30.75
CA ALA A 307 -17.97 -17.05 -30.61
C ALA A 307 -17.54 -16.02 -29.54
N GLY A 308 -18.36 -15.00 -29.28
CA GLY A 308 -18.04 -13.94 -28.32
C GLY A 308 -16.92 -13.01 -28.78
N LEU A 309 -16.63 -12.01 -27.95
CA LEU A 309 -15.54 -11.05 -28.14
C LEU A 309 -14.28 -11.51 -27.40
N GLN A 310 -13.10 -11.14 -27.86
CA GLN A 310 -11.87 -11.38 -27.09
C GLN A 310 -11.83 -10.54 -25.79
N PRO A 311 -11.09 -10.98 -24.75
CA PRO A 311 -10.87 -10.17 -23.55
C PRO A 311 -10.18 -8.82 -23.83
N PRO A 312 -10.25 -7.85 -22.91
CA PRO A 312 -9.52 -6.58 -23.03
C PRO A 312 -8.00 -6.81 -23.06
N LEU A 313 -7.30 -6.06 -23.91
CA LEU A 313 -5.84 -6.11 -24.08
C LEU A 313 -5.31 -7.46 -24.59
N PHE A 314 -6.20 -8.40 -24.95
CA PHE A 314 -5.82 -9.74 -25.36
C PHE A 314 -5.08 -9.75 -26.70
N SER A 315 -5.24 -8.69 -27.51
CA SER A 315 -4.46 -8.47 -28.73
C SER A 315 -2.96 -8.30 -28.46
N LEU A 316 -2.57 -7.80 -27.27
CA LEU A 316 -1.16 -7.70 -26.91
C LEU A 316 -0.48 -9.07 -26.79
N LEU A 317 -1.22 -10.09 -26.34
CA LEU A 317 -0.71 -11.47 -26.30
C LEU A 317 -0.46 -12.01 -27.71
N GLN A 318 -1.24 -11.56 -28.70
CA GLN A 318 -1.05 -11.97 -30.10
C GLN A 318 0.20 -11.36 -30.74
N LEU A 319 0.58 -10.15 -30.32
CA LEU A 319 1.83 -9.50 -30.74
C LEU A 319 3.06 -10.15 -30.09
N GLY A 320 2.88 -10.91 -29.01
CA GLY A 320 3.95 -11.61 -28.29
C GLY A 320 4.52 -12.79 -29.06
N GLN A 321 5.47 -12.53 -29.96
CA GLN A 321 6.23 -13.56 -30.70
C GLN A 321 7.28 -14.29 -29.84
N ILE A 322 7.39 -13.94 -28.55
CA ILE A 322 8.28 -14.58 -27.58
C ILE A 322 7.65 -15.90 -27.13
N ASP A 323 8.49 -16.92 -26.99
CA ASP A 323 8.09 -18.23 -26.47
C ASP A 323 7.38 -18.09 -25.10
N SER A 324 6.23 -18.75 -25.01
CA SER A 324 5.47 -18.85 -23.77
C SER A 324 5.94 -20.03 -22.92
N PRO A 325 5.59 -20.10 -21.63
CA PRO A 325 5.84 -21.29 -20.81
C PRO A 325 4.94 -22.48 -21.17
N PHE A 326 4.02 -22.35 -22.14
CA PHE A 326 3.00 -23.35 -22.44
C PHE A 326 3.37 -24.22 -23.64
N ALA A 327 3.09 -25.51 -23.52
CA ALA A 327 3.09 -26.47 -24.62
C ALA A 327 1.64 -26.89 -24.90
N LEU A 328 1.19 -26.71 -26.14
CA LEU A 328 -0.21 -26.99 -26.52
C LEU A 328 -0.42 -28.42 -27.02
N GLY A 329 0.66 -29.15 -27.29
CA GLY A 329 0.63 -30.50 -27.86
C GLY A 329 1.47 -31.51 -27.07
N PRO A 330 1.28 -32.82 -27.32
CA PRO A 330 1.97 -33.89 -26.59
C PRO A 330 3.50 -33.89 -26.77
N SER A 331 4.02 -33.20 -27.79
CA SER A 331 5.46 -33.05 -28.02
C SER A 331 6.18 -32.28 -26.93
N GLY A 332 5.47 -31.52 -26.08
CA GLY A 332 6.05 -30.68 -25.04
C GLY A 332 6.77 -29.43 -25.57
N VAL A 333 6.73 -29.19 -26.89
CA VAL A 333 7.33 -28.00 -27.51
C VAL A 333 6.56 -26.76 -27.08
N ARG A 334 7.29 -25.78 -26.54
CA ARG A 334 6.76 -24.47 -26.17
C ARG A 334 6.43 -23.67 -27.42
N VAL A 335 5.38 -22.87 -27.34
CA VAL A 335 4.88 -22.06 -28.46
C VAL A 335 4.84 -20.58 -28.07
N PRO A 336 4.90 -19.64 -29.01
CA PRO A 336 4.78 -18.21 -28.71
C PRO A 336 3.41 -17.84 -28.14
N TRP A 337 3.34 -16.68 -27.47
CA TRP A 337 2.07 -16.18 -26.92
C TRP A 337 0.99 -15.97 -27.98
N THR A 338 1.37 -15.71 -29.24
CA THR A 338 0.43 -15.67 -30.37
C THR A 338 -0.40 -16.94 -30.52
N ASP A 339 0.24 -18.11 -30.41
CA ASP A 339 -0.43 -19.40 -30.52
C ASP A 339 -1.22 -19.73 -29.25
N VAL A 340 -0.70 -19.34 -28.07
CA VAL A 340 -1.41 -19.50 -26.80
C VAL A 340 -2.71 -18.70 -26.80
N ALA A 341 -2.67 -17.42 -27.20
CA ALA A 341 -3.85 -16.57 -27.26
C ALA A 341 -4.90 -17.15 -28.23
N ARG A 342 -4.45 -17.63 -29.40
CA ARG A 342 -5.31 -18.32 -30.37
C ARG A 342 -5.94 -19.59 -29.82
N TYR A 343 -5.16 -20.39 -29.11
CA TYR A 343 -5.65 -21.60 -28.45
C TYR A 343 -6.68 -21.26 -27.37
N MET A 344 -6.37 -20.31 -26.49
CA MET A 344 -7.28 -19.90 -25.41
C MET A 344 -8.61 -19.42 -25.98
N TYR A 345 -8.59 -18.46 -26.92
CA TYR A 345 -9.80 -17.89 -27.51
C TYR A 345 -10.66 -18.95 -28.22
N THR A 346 -10.05 -19.80 -29.06
CA THR A 346 -10.77 -20.87 -29.76
C THR A 346 -11.28 -21.98 -28.83
N ASN A 347 -10.81 -22.01 -27.58
CA ASN A 347 -11.31 -22.85 -26.50
C ASN A 347 -12.28 -22.16 -25.55
N GLY A 348 -12.85 -21.02 -25.97
CA GLY A 348 -13.91 -20.33 -25.25
C GLY A 348 -13.39 -19.28 -24.27
N TYR A 349 -12.11 -18.92 -24.32
CA TYR A 349 -11.55 -17.84 -23.49
C TYR A 349 -11.92 -16.47 -24.09
N ASP A 350 -13.20 -16.13 -23.99
CA ASP A 350 -13.79 -14.90 -24.51
C ASP A 350 -14.10 -13.91 -23.37
N LEU A 351 -14.71 -12.77 -23.72
CA LEU A 351 -15.11 -11.73 -22.77
C LEU A 351 -16.08 -12.24 -21.68
N ARG A 352 -16.89 -13.27 -21.97
CA ARG A 352 -17.82 -13.86 -21.00
C ARG A 352 -17.07 -14.70 -19.97
N HIS A 353 -16.05 -15.44 -20.40
CA HIS A 353 -15.12 -16.07 -19.47
C HIS A 353 -14.32 -15.03 -18.68
N PHE A 354 -13.88 -13.95 -19.32
CA PHE A 354 -13.22 -12.83 -18.63
C PHE A 354 -14.09 -12.27 -17.50
N PHE A 355 -15.40 -12.09 -17.69
CA PHE A 355 -16.29 -11.68 -16.59
C PHE A 355 -16.37 -12.71 -15.46
N THR A 356 -16.36 -14.01 -15.79
CA THR A 356 -16.31 -15.08 -14.79
C THR A 356 -15.00 -15.04 -14.00
N ALA A 357 -13.87 -14.92 -14.70
CA ALA A 357 -12.53 -14.86 -14.12
C ALA A 357 -12.33 -13.62 -13.25
N GLY A 358 -13.04 -12.52 -13.53
CA GLY A 358 -13.08 -11.30 -12.73
C GLY A 358 -13.57 -11.47 -11.30
N ILE A 359 -14.26 -12.58 -10.99
CA ILE A 359 -14.66 -12.91 -9.60
C ILE A 359 -13.42 -13.01 -8.70
N THR A 360 -12.31 -13.58 -9.18
CA THR A 360 -11.09 -13.77 -8.39
C THR A 360 -10.50 -12.44 -7.89
N PRO A 361 -10.07 -11.51 -8.76
CA PRO A 361 -9.59 -10.20 -8.29
C PRO A 361 -10.69 -9.38 -7.60
N GLY A 362 -11.95 -9.54 -8.00
CA GLY A 362 -13.09 -8.87 -7.38
C GLY A 362 -13.26 -9.23 -5.90
N VAL A 363 -13.14 -10.52 -5.55
CA VAL A 363 -13.23 -10.99 -4.16
C VAL A 363 -12.07 -10.49 -3.31
N VAL A 364 -10.84 -10.52 -3.83
CA VAL A 364 -9.67 -9.94 -3.14
C VAL A 364 -9.94 -8.48 -2.78
N SER A 365 -10.33 -7.69 -3.77
CA SER A 365 -10.60 -6.27 -3.60
C SER A 365 -11.78 -6.01 -2.66
N ALA A 366 -12.87 -6.76 -2.78
CA ALA A 366 -14.07 -6.58 -1.96
C ALA A 366 -13.83 -6.91 -0.49
N VAL A 367 -13.14 -8.02 -0.20
CA VAL A 367 -12.84 -8.44 1.19
C VAL A 367 -11.91 -7.43 1.86
N ILE A 368 -10.80 -7.05 1.21
CA ILE A 368 -9.80 -6.15 1.80
C ILE A 368 -10.35 -4.73 1.95
N ARG A 369 -11.00 -4.17 0.91
CA ARG A 369 -11.59 -2.83 1.00
C ARG A 369 -12.79 -2.80 1.94
N GLY A 370 -13.60 -3.87 1.97
CA GLY A 370 -14.70 -4.00 2.91
C GLY A 370 -14.22 -3.99 4.35
N TYR A 371 -13.19 -4.79 4.66
CA TYR A 371 -12.53 -4.77 5.96
C TYR A 371 -11.98 -3.39 6.32
N TRP A 372 -11.27 -2.75 5.38
CA TRP A 372 -10.71 -1.41 5.56
C TRP A 372 -11.77 -0.37 5.94
N LEU A 373 -12.90 -0.37 5.22
CA LEU A 373 -14.02 0.52 5.48
C LEU A 373 -14.69 0.23 6.82
N LEU A 374 -14.90 -1.05 7.15
CA LEU A 374 -15.51 -1.46 8.43
C LEU A 374 -14.61 -1.11 9.62
N LYS A 375 -13.29 -1.32 9.51
CA LYS A 375 -12.32 -0.97 10.55
C LYS A 375 -12.32 0.54 10.80
N SER A 376 -12.25 1.34 9.73
CA SER A 376 -12.32 2.80 9.84
C SER A 376 -13.64 3.27 10.46
N TYR A 377 -14.76 2.62 10.18
CA TYR A 377 -16.04 2.95 10.80
C TYR A 377 -16.04 2.62 12.29
N ALA A 378 -15.54 1.44 12.67
CA ALA A 378 -15.50 0.98 14.06
C ALA A 378 -14.55 1.82 14.94
N THR A 379 -13.47 2.36 14.38
CA THR A 379 -12.50 3.21 15.10
C THR A 379 -12.83 4.70 15.03
N CYS A 380 -13.99 5.09 14.45
CA CYS A 380 -14.35 6.48 14.20
C CYS A 380 -13.28 7.25 13.39
N GLY A 381 -12.55 6.56 12.51
CA GLY A 381 -11.47 7.14 11.72
C GLY A 381 -11.97 8.23 10.77
N SER A 382 -11.32 9.39 10.80
CA SER A 382 -11.67 10.52 9.93
C SER A 382 -11.31 10.24 8.47
N ALA A 383 -11.89 11.01 7.53
CA ALA A 383 -11.49 10.94 6.13
C ALA A 383 -10.01 11.32 5.92
N ALA A 384 -9.47 12.23 6.74
CA ALA A 384 -8.07 12.61 6.71
C ALA A 384 -7.17 11.45 7.15
N GLN A 385 -7.53 10.76 8.23
CA GLN A 385 -6.78 9.59 8.72
C GLN A 385 -6.70 8.49 7.66
N ARG A 386 -7.83 8.18 7.00
CA ARG A 386 -7.86 7.20 5.92
C ARG A 386 -6.95 7.54 4.75
N LYS A 387 -6.76 8.82 4.46
CA LYS A 387 -5.85 9.28 3.40
C LYS A 387 -4.38 9.09 3.80
N LEU A 388 -4.06 9.27 5.08
CA LEU A 388 -2.71 9.01 5.60
C LEU A 388 -2.38 7.53 5.53
N GLU A 389 -3.34 6.67 5.86
CA GLU A 389 -3.13 5.22 5.89
C GLU A 389 -3.41 4.51 4.54
N HIS A 390 -3.58 5.25 3.45
CA HIS A 390 -3.90 4.65 2.14
C HIS A 390 -2.76 3.74 1.61
N ALA A 391 -1.51 4.03 1.99
CA ALA A 391 -0.36 3.15 1.75
C ALA A 391 -0.53 1.75 2.40
N LYS A 392 -1.19 1.68 3.57
CA LYS A 392 -1.53 0.41 4.22
C LYS A 392 -2.50 -0.39 3.36
N LEU A 393 -3.63 0.22 2.96
CA LEU A 393 -4.62 -0.43 2.11
C LEU A 393 -4.02 -0.95 0.79
N THR A 394 -3.22 -0.14 0.11
CA THR A 394 -2.62 -0.54 -1.18
C THR A 394 -1.61 -1.67 -1.00
N SER A 395 -0.84 -1.69 0.10
CA SER A 395 0.04 -2.82 0.41
C SER A 395 -0.74 -4.12 0.67
N MET A 396 -1.87 -4.04 1.39
CA MET A 396 -2.75 -5.19 1.66
C MET A 396 -3.34 -5.75 0.36
N LEU A 397 -3.82 -4.87 -0.52
CA LEU A 397 -4.35 -5.24 -1.84
C LEU A 397 -3.27 -5.91 -2.71
N LEU A 398 -2.06 -5.34 -2.73
CA LEU A 398 -0.94 -5.89 -3.49
C LEU A 398 -0.61 -7.32 -3.04
N LEU A 399 -0.51 -7.56 -1.73
CA LEU A 399 -0.24 -8.91 -1.22
C LEU A 399 -1.42 -9.86 -1.47
N GLY A 400 -2.67 -9.40 -1.27
CA GLY A 400 -3.86 -10.19 -1.54
C GLY A 400 -3.93 -10.66 -3.00
N HIS A 401 -3.64 -9.76 -3.95
CA HIS A 401 -3.54 -10.12 -5.36
C HIS A 401 -2.33 -11.00 -5.65
N THR A 402 -1.19 -10.80 -4.97
CA THR A 402 -0.01 -11.67 -5.11
C THR A 402 -0.34 -13.11 -4.71
N LEU A 403 -1.05 -13.30 -3.60
CA LEU A 403 -1.51 -14.61 -3.15
C LEU A 403 -2.49 -15.24 -4.15
N ALA A 404 -3.48 -14.49 -4.64
CA ALA A 404 -4.42 -14.98 -5.63
C ALA A 404 -3.76 -15.31 -6.98
N THR A 405 -2.77 -14.52 -7.41
CA THR A 405 -1.94 -14.80 -8.60
C THR A 405 -1.12 -16.08 -8.39
N SER A 406 -0.54 -16.27 -7.20
CA SER A 406 0.16 -17.52 -6.87
C SER A 406 -0.80 -18.71 -6.94
N GLY A 407 -2.02 -18.55 -6.41
CA GLY A 407 -3.09 -19.54 -6.52
C GLY A 407 -3.48 -19.85 -7.97
N THR A 408 -3.57 -18.86 -8.85
CA THR A 408 -3.90 -19.10 -10.26
C THR A 408 -2.79 -19.84 -11.00
N LEU A 409 -1.52 -19.54 -10.69
CA LEU A 409 -0.37 -20.27 -11.24
C LEU A 409 -0.36 -21.73 -10.76
N LEU A 410 -0.59 -21.97 -9.46
CA LEU A 410 -0.71 -23.32 -8.90
C LEU A 410 -1.88 -24.09 -9.53
N LYS A 411 -3.05 -23.46 -9.67
CA LYS A 411 -4.21 -24.04 -10.36
C LYS A 411 -3.83 -24.44 -11.79
N THR A 412 -3.24 -23.52 -12.55
CA THR A 412 -2.90 -23.73 -13.96
C THR A 412 -1.88 -24.85 -14.12
N GLY A 413 -0.80 -24.83 -13.33
CA GLY A 413 0.28 -25.80 -13.43
C GLY A 413 -0.08 -27.18 -12.87
N LEU A 414 -0.56 -27.22 -11.62
CA LEU A 414 -0.73 -28.49 -10.89
C LEU A 414 -2.09 -29.14 -11.12
N LEU A 415 -3.18 -28.35 -11.21
CA LEU A 415 -4.54 -28.91 -11.30
C LEU A 415 -5.01 -29.07 -12.75
N PHE A 416 -4.55 -28.19 -13.64
CA PHE A 416 -4.94 -28.20 -15.06
C PHE A 416 -3.80 -28.57 -15.99
N GLY A 417 -2.67 -29.07 -15.46
CA GLY A 417 -1.58 -29.66 -16.24
C GLY A 417 -0.98 -28.69 -17.27
N MET A 418 -0.80 -27.43 -16.88
CA MET A 418 -0.33 -26.34 -17.76
C MET A 418 -1.28 -26.04 -18.93
N ASN A 419 -2.59 -26.27 -18.79
CA ASN A 419 -3.56 -25.76 -19.76
C ASN A 419 -3.64 -24.22 -19.66
N PRO A 420 -3.24 -23.46 -20.69
CA PRO A 420 -3.26 -21.99 -20.62
C PRO A 420 -4.68 -21.43 -20.46
N ALA A 421 -5.72 -22.15 -20.90
CA ALA A 421 -7.11 -21.73 -20.69
C ALA A 421 -7.53 -21.74 -19.22
N ALA A 422 -6.73 -22.34 -18.32
CA ALA A 422 -6.97 -22.29 -16.87
C ALA A 422 -6.39 -21.03 -16.24
N LEU A 423 -5.48 -20.32 -16.91
CA LEU A 423 -4.85 -19.13 -16.35
C LEU A 423 -5.90 -18.05 -16.12
N ASN A 424 -5.96 -17.45 -14.92
CA ASN A 424 -6.86 -16.33 -14.67
C ASN A 424 -6.20 -15.02 -15.12
N TYR A 425 -6.48 -14.63 -16.37
CA TYR A 425 -5.94 -13.44 -17.00
C TYR A 425 -6.35 -12.15 -16.26
N ASN A 426 -7.58 -12.08 -15.74
CA ASN A 426 -8.03 -10.92 -14.94
C ASN A 426 -7.19 -10.73 -13.70
N GLN A 427 -6.85 -11.82 -13.00
CA GLN A 427 -6.03 -11.75 -11.79
C GLN A 427 -4.60 -11.29 -12.11
N ILE A 428 -4.05 -11.70 -13.26
CA ILE A 428 -2.75 -11.20 -13.74
C ILE A 428 -2.84 -9.70 -14.05
N LEU A 429 -3.87 -9.27 -14.78
CA LEU A 429 -4.08 -7.86 -15.09
C LEU A 429 -4.28 -7.00 -13.83
N ALA A 430 -4.89 -7.55 -12.77
CA ALA A 430 -5.09 -6.84 -11.50
C ALA A 430 -3.79 -6.53 -10.75
N MET A 431 -2.68 -7.24 -11.04
CA MET A 431 -1.38 -6.96 -10.42
C MET A 431 -0.84 -5.59 -10.81
N ALA A 432 -0.93 -5.21 -12.09
CA ALA A 432 -0.39 -3.93 -12.56
C ALA A 432 -0.97 -2.70 -11.83
N PRO A 433 -2.30 -2.48 -11.75
CA PRO A 433 -2.86 -1.36 -11.01
C PRO A 433 -2.62 -1.47 -9.50
N ALA A 434 -2.58 -2.68 -8.92
CA ALA A 434 -2.27 -2.85 -7.50
C ALA A 434 -0.83 -2.44 -7.17
N THR A 435 0.15 -2.84 -7.99
CA THR A 435 1.55 -2.45 -7.86
C THR A 435 1.72 -0.96 -8.07
N ILE A 436 1.13 -0.38 -9.12
CA ILE A 436 1.22 1.06 -9.39
C ILE A 436 0.63 1.86 -8.23
N ALA A 437 -0.54 1.47 -7.72
CA ALA A 437 -1.17 2.16 -6.60
C ALA A 437 -0.29 2.10 -5.33
N TRP A 438 0.29 0.95 -5.01
CA TRP A 438 1.19 0.83 -3.86
C TRP A 438 2.45 1.68 -4.02
N VAL A 439 3.12 1.63 -5.18
CA VAL A 439 4.31 2.45 -5.44
C VAL A 439 3.99 3.93 -5.36
N ALA A 440 2.87 4.37 -5.96
CA ALA A 440 2.46 5.78 -5.94
C ALA A 440 2.18 6.26 -4.50
N GLU A 441 1.46 5.48 -3.71
CA GLU A 441 1.16 5.84 -2.31
C GLU A 441 2.39 5.78 -1.41
N ALA A 442 3.28 4.80 -1.61
CA ALA A 442 4.54 4.71 -0.87
C ALA A 442 5.42 5.94 -1.15
N THR A 443 5.56 6.31 -2.43
CA THR A 443 6.35 7.48 -2.86
C THR A 443 5.73 8.79 -2.35
N ALA A 444 4.40 8.93 -2.44
CA ALA A 444 3.70 10.11 -1.96
C ALA A 444 3.78 10.25 -0.43
N ARG A 445 3.79 9.14 0.31
CA ARG A 445 4.02 9.14 1.75
C ARG A 445 5.44 9.56 2.09
N ASP A 446 6.43 8.97 1.42
CA ASP A 446 7.84 9.28 1.62
C ASP A 446 8.11 10.77 1.40
N HIS A 447 7.65 11.32 0.28
CA HIS A 447 7.78 12.75 -0.03
C HIS A 447 7.17 13.67 1.05
N ARG A 448 6.01 13.31 1.62
CA ARG A 448 5.38 14.07 2.71
C ARG A 448 6.22 14.05 3.99
N ILE A 449 6.83 12.91 4.31
CA ILE A 449 7.68 12.78 5.49
C ILE A 449 8.96 13.58 5.29
N THR A 450 9.61 13.44 4.14
CA THR A 450 10.81 14.24 3.82
C THR A 450 10.52 15.73 3.93
N GLN A 451 9.42 16.21 3.37
CA GLN A 451 9.02 17.62 3.48
C GLN A 451 8.73 18.07 4.91
N ALA A 452 8.22 17.19 5.77
CA ALA A 452 7.99 17.50 7.18
C ALA A 452 9.33 17.61 7.93
N LEU A 453 10.21 16.64 7.71
CA LEU A 453 11.56 16.63 8.28
C LEU A 453 12.39 17.84 7.82
N ASP A 454 12.34 18.20 6.54
CA ASP A 454 13.06 19.37 6.00
C ASP A 454 12.60 20.66 6.69
N LYS A 455 11.29 20.81 6.94
CA LYS A 455 10.74 21.97 7.66
C LYS A 455 11.18 22.00 9.12
N GLU A 456 11.19 20.85 9.80
CA GLU A 456 11.70 20.77 11.16
C GLU A 456 13.18 21.14 11.21
N TRP A 457 13.96 20.69 10.22
CA TRP A 457 15.38 21.01 10.12
C TRP A 457 15.61 22.51 9.90
N ASP A 458 14.85 23.13 9.00
CA ASP A 458 14.91 24.58 8.74
C ASP A 458 14.55 25.39 10.00
N LEU A 459 13.55 24.95 10.77
CA LEU A 459 13.16 25.58 12.03
C LEU A 459 14.29 25.50 13.07
N LEU A 460 14.91 24.32 13.22
CA LEU A 460 16.03 24.13 14.15
C LEU A 460 17.24 24.98 13.77
N LEU A 461 17.56 25.08 12.48
CA LEU A 461 18.62 25.95 11.98
C LEU A 461 18.32 27.42 12.29
N THR A 462 17.10 27.88 12.02
CA THR A 462 16.69 29.27 12.26
C THR A 462 16.69 29.63 13.76
N GLU A 463 16.24 28.72 14.63
CA GLU A 463 16.31 28.91 16.08
C GLU A 463 17.75 28.93 16.61
N SER A 464 18.65 28.17 15.99
CA SER A 464 20.07 28.16 16.36
C SER A 464 20.78 29.47 15.98
N GLU A 465 20.44 30.05 14.82
CA GLU A 465 21.01 31.33 14.36
C GLU A 465 20.45 32.53 15.15
N GLY A 466 19.19 32.48 15.55
CA GLY A 466 18.53 33.54 16.34
C GLY A 466 18.93 33.62 17.81
N ARG A 467 19.72 32.65 18.32
CA ARG A 467 20.27 32.65 19.70
C ARG A 467 21.77 32.99 19.77
N SER A 468 22.39 33.40 18.65
CA SER A 468 23.80 33.84 18.60
C SER A 468 24.00 35.30 19.00
#